data_AF-A0A7T8JV05-F1
#
_entry.id   AF-A0A7T8JV05-F1
#
_cell.length_a   1.000
_cell.length_b   1.000
_cell.length_c   1.000
_cell.angle_alpha   90.00
_cell.angle_beta   90.00
_cell.angle_gamma   90.00
#
_symmetry.space_group_name_H-M   'P 1'
#
loop_
_entity.id
_entity.type
_entity.pdbx_description
1 polymer ?
#
loop_
_entity_poly.entity_id
_entity_poly.type
_entity_poly.pdbx_seq_one_letter_code
_entity_poly.pdbx_strand_id
1 'polypeptide(L)' 'MGHEKKNRERIADLLKAKVDKKEIVEIVGCSLVTVYNVSKALKDGKGTGRTPGSE' A
#
# COMPACT_ATOMS: atom_id res chain seq x y z
N MET A 1 17.52 0.56 8.74
CA MET A 1 16.54 1.09 7.77
C MET A 1 15.64 -0.05 7.26
N GLY A 2 14.59 -0.46 8.00
CA GLY A 2 13.80 -1.65 7.63
C GLY A 2 12.33 -1.69 8.06
N HIS A 3 11.83 -0.66 8.75
CA HIS A 3 10.45 -0.64 9.25
C HIS A 3 9.41 -0.33 8.16
N GLU A 4 9.76 0.48 7.16
CA GLU A 4 8.82 0.93 6.12
C GLU A 4 8.40 -0.17 5.14
N LYS A 5 9.30 -1.13 4.85
CA LYS A 5 8.98 -2.27 3.96
C LYS A 5 7.93 -3.19 4.60
N LYS A 6 8.13 -3.56 5.87
CA LYS A 6 7.23 -4.45 6.60
C LYS A 6 5.80 -3.90 6.70
N ASN A 7 5.65 -2.58 6.89
CA ASN A 7 4.33 -1.97 6.94
C ASN A 7 3.61 -2.00 5.59
N ARG A 8 4.31 -1.77 4.48
CA ARG A 8 3.70 -1.86 3.14
C ARG A 8 3.23 -3.26 2.80
N GLU A 9 4.01 -4.28 3.13
CA GLU A 9 3.63 -5.68 2.91
C GLU A 9 2.39 -6.03 3.72
N ARG A 10 2.34 -5.61 4.99
CA ARG A 10 1.19 -5.85 5.88
C ARG A 10 -0.07 -5.13 5.41
N ILE A 11 0.04 -3.87 4.98
CA ILE A 11 -1.07 -3.13 4.36
C ILE A 11 -1.56 -3.86 3.09
N ALA A 12 -0.64 -4.34 2.26
CA ALA A 12 -1.00 -5.03 1.03
C ALA A 12 -1.74 -6.36 1.27
N ASP A 13 -1.33 -7.11 2.29
CA ASP A 13 -2.00 -8.34 2.70
C ASP A 13 -3.42 -8.09 3.21
N LEU A 14 -3.59 -7.08 4.08
CA LEU A 14 -4.91 -6.67 4.58
C LEU A 14 -5.83 -6.14 3.46
N LEU A 15 -5.28 -5.40 2.49
CA LEU A 15 -6.01 -4.97 1.30
C LEU A 15 -6.45 -6.14 0.42
N LYS A 16 -5.61 -7.17 0.27
CA LYS A 16 -5.97 -8.42 -0.45
C LYS A 16 -7.06 -9.20 0.29
N ALA A 17 -7.01 -9.20 1.62
CA ALA A 17 -8.05 -9.78 2.47
C ALA A 17 -9.36 -8.96 2.50
N LYS A 18 -9.45 -7.87 1.73
CA LYS A 18 -10.60 -6.95 1.63
C LYS A 18 -10.97 -6.27 2.96
N VAL A 19 -10.00 -6.09 3.85
CA VAL A 19 -10.17 -5.32 5.08
C VAL A 19 -10.42 -3.84 4.75
N ASP A 20 -11.28 -3.18 5.52
CA ASP A 20 -11.58 -1.76 5.29
C ASP A 20 -10.33 -0.89 5.52
N LYS A 21 -10.13 0.10 4.66
CA LYS A 21 -8.94 0.96 4.71
C LYS A 21 -8.82 1.70 6.04
N LYS A 22 -9.94 2.05 6.69
CA LYS A 22 -9.92 2.68 8.02
C LYS A 22 -9.41 1.72 9.08
N GLU A 23 -9.83 0.46 9.02
CA GLU A 23 -9.39 -0.59 9.95
C GLU A 23 -7.90 -0.92 9.75
N ILE A 24 -7.41 -0.92 8.51
CA ILE A 24 -5.98 -1.09 8.20
C ILE A 24 -5.13 0.02 8.82
N VAL A 25 -5.61 1.27 8.80
CA VAL A 25 -4.93 2.41 9.43
C VAL A 25 -4.78 2.18 10.93
N GLU A 26 -5.82 1.68 11.59
CA GLU A 26 -5.79 1.38 13.03
C GLU A 26 -4.88 0.18 13.35
N ILE A 27 -4.94 -0.89 12.56
CA ILE A 27 -4.12 -2.10 12.77
C ILE A 27 -2.62 -1.82 12.58
N VAL A 28 -2.27 -1.06 11.54
CA VAL A 28 -0.87 -0.83 11.16
C VAL A 28 -0.31 0.46 11.77
N GLY A 29 -1.16 1.35 12.27
CA GLY A 29 -0.75 2.64 12.83
C GLY A 29 -0.13 3.57 11.78
N CYS A 30 -0.69 3.58 10.56
CA CYS A 30 -0.16 4.34 9.42
C CYS A 30 -1.20 5.32 8.87
N SER A 31 -0.73 6.38 8.20
CA SER A 31 -1.65 7.33 7.56
C SER A 31 -2.49 6.70 6.45
N LEU A 32 -3.72 7.18 6.31
CA LEU A 32 -4.66 6.76 5.27
C LEU A 32 -4.09 6.95 3.84
N VAL A 33 -3.27 7.98 3.66
CA VAL A 33 -2.50 8.23 2.42
C VAL A 33 -1.57 7.06 2.07
N THR A 34 -0.91 6.47 3.07
CA THR A 34 -0.02 5.31 2.86
C THR A 34 -0.82 4.10 2.37
N VAL A 35 -1.99 3.86 2.97
CA VAL A 35 -2.90 2.78 2.53
C VAL A 35 -3.38 3.01 1.10
N TYR A 36 -3.71 4.25 0.73
CA TYR A 36 -4.07 4.61 -0.63
C TYR A 36 -2.94 4.38 -1.63
N ASN A 37 -1.71 4.79 -1.29
CA ASN A 37 -0.54 4.59 -2.16
C ASN A 37 -0.25 3.09 -2.38
N VAL A 38 -0.36 2.27 -1.33
CA VAL A 38 -0.20 0.81 -1.45
C VAL A 38 -1.33 0.20 -2.29
N SER A 39 -2.58 0.61 -2.06
CA SER A 39 -3.74 0.14 -2.83
C SER A 39 -3.63 0.51 -4.32
N LYS A 40 -3.16 1.72 -4.63
CA LYS A 40 -2.89 2.15 -6.01
C LYS A 40 -1.78 1.31 -6.65
N ALA A 41 -0.67 1.11 -5.94
CA ALA A 41 0.45 0.30 -6.44
C ALA A 41 0.05 -1.16 -6.72
N LEU A 42 -0.83 -1.74 -5.89
CA LEU A 42 -1.39 -3.08 -6.12
C LEU A 42 -2.29 -3.14 -7.35
N LYS A 43 -3.14 -2.13 -7.57
CA LYS A 43 -4.03 -2.06 -8.74
C LYS A 43 -3.28 -1.84 -10.04
N ASP A 44 -2.25 -1.00 -10.04
CA ASP A 44 -1.44 -0.70 -11.22
C ASP A 44 -0.56 -1.89 -11.66
N GLY A 45 -0.53 -3.01 -10.92
CA GLY A 45 0.36 -4.15 -11.21
C GLY A 45 1.85 -3.80 -11.16
N LYS A 46 2.17 -2.57 -10.75
CA LYS A 46 3.48 -1.96 -10.86
C LYS A 46 4.20 -2.14 -9.55
N GLY A 47 4.74 -3.34 -9.36
CA GLY A 47 5.85 -3.54 -8.43
C GLY A 47 6.96 -2.59 -8.82
N THR A 48 7.07 -1.45 -8.13
CA THR A 48 8.26 -0.57 -8.05
C THR A 48 9.16 -0.51 -9.30
N GLY A 49 8.57 -0.37 -10.48
CA GLY A 49 9.28 -0.26 -11.74
C GLY A 49 8.71 0.94 -12.47
N ARG A 50 9.49 2.01 -12.56
CA ARG A 50 9.21 3.18 -13.40
C ARG A 50 8.58 2.77 -14.74
N THR A 51 7.54 3.48 -15.17
CA THR A 51 7.44 3.82 -16.60
C THR A 51 7.29 5.34 -16.67
N PRO A 52 8.20 6.05 -17.36
CA PRO A 52 7.98 7.41 -17.81
C PRO A 52 7.05 7.36 -19.04
N GLY A 53 6.20 8.35 -19.22
CA GLY A 53 5.33 8.43 -20.39
C GLY A 53 3.99 9.06 -20.05
N SER A 54 4.00 10.35 -19.81
CA SER A 54 2.92 11.20 -20.29
C SER A 54 3.47 11.79 -21.59
N GLU A 55 2.78 11.53 -22.70
CA GLU A 55 3.01 12.18 -24.00
C GLU A 55 2.93 13.72 -23.91
#